data_AF-A0A2E0M5A2-F1
#
_entry.id   AF-A0A2E0M5A2-F1
#
_cell.length_a   1.000
_cell.length_b   1.000
_cell.length_c   1.000
_cell.angle_alpha   90.00
_cell.angle_beta   90.00
_cell.angle_gamma   90.00
#
_symmetry.space_group_name_H-M   'P 1'
#
loop_
_entity.id
_entity.type
_entity.pdbx_description
1 polymer ?
#
loop_
_entity_poly.entity_id
_entity_poly.type
_entity_poly.pdbx_seq_one_letter_code
_entity_poly.pdbx_strand_id
1 'polypeptide(L)'
;MAKQVIGIGSTAGDNTGDTLRVGGDKINDNFTELYGAIGNGVATQVSVTNAGTGQVLRYDGSSFVASDYSALTSSLDVNNNSIISSANGNVAIAPNGTGSLLLTVGGITSTFIGSNGAIDIPALLRHKGEYTSLAAAPPAADFGGYFFTVNGDDNPYVNINITTGGVGDTRAKLLTEYASIDALADVDTTTAAPQANQVLKWNATDSKWVPAPDDAGLSNVNLFATVAGDTGSTTADSSSDTLTVTGGNDIVTSVVGDTLTIDFNGSPITTFAGLTDTNIAGLAQGNSLFYDGLSWVRTSSPIIWWDIGSDGSSHYTFAGPGFASATNDPDLYLYRGFTYAFDNSVNGGNHPFRIQSAQGLQGAPYTSGQTGSGSNILYFTVPMDAPNVLYYQCTIHALMNGVINIVS
;
A
#
# COMPACT_ATOMS: atom_id res chain seq x y z
N MET A 1 -5.73 68.06 -87.47
CA MET A 1 -5.87 69.27 -88.29
C MET A 1 -7.23 69.19 -88.97
N ALA A 2 -7.77 70.28 -89.53
CA ALA A 2 -9.01 70.16 -90.30
C ALA A 2 -8.67 69.51 -91.65
N LYS A 3 -9.52 68.60 -92.15
CA LYS A 3 -9.36 67.96 -93.47
C LYS A 3 -9.10 69.04 -94.52
N GLN A 4 -7.95 68.96 -95.17
CA GLN A 4 -7.62 69.84 -96.27
C GLN A 4 -8.05 69.20 -97.60
N VAL A 5 -8.59 70.00 -98.53
CA VAL A 5 -9.05 69.51 -99.84
C VAL A 5 -8.32 70.26 -100.94
N ILE A 6 -7.86 69.51 -101.94
CA ILE A 6 -7.23 70.07 -103.15
C ILE A 6 -8.31 70.78 -103.96
N GLY A 7 -8.12 72.07 -104.23
CA GLY A 7 -8.93 72.84 -105.16
C GLY A 7 -8.56 72.48 -106.59
N ILE A 8 -9.50 71.96 -107.38
CA ILE A 8 -9.23 71.47 -108.75
C ILE A 8 -9.50 72.52 -109.84
N GLY A 9 -9.80 73.76 -109.46
CA GLY A 9 -10.21 74.84 -110.36
C GLY A 9 -11.66 74.70 -110.81
N SER A 10 -12.18 75.72 -111.50
CA SER A 10 -13.56 75.72 -112.01
C SER A 10 -13.68 75.00 -113.35
N THR A 11 -12.61 75.03 -114.16
CA THR A 11 -12.47 74.44 -115.49
C THR A 11 -11.01 74.08 -115.79
N ALA A 12 -10.76 73.19 -116.75
CA ALA A 12 -9.40 72.76 -117.07
C ALA A 12 -8.54 73.89 -117.63
N GLY A 13 -7.38 74.14 -117.00
CA GLY A 13 -6.39 75.12 -117.46
C GLY A 13 -6.72 76.59 -117.13
N ASP A 14 -7.71 76.86 -116.28
CA ASP A 14 -8.16 78.22 -115.94
C ASP A 14 -7.34 78.92 -114.85
N ASN A 15 -6.30 78.27 -114.33
CA ASN A 15 -5.42 78.76 -113.28
C ASN A 15 -6.11 79.13 -111.95
N THR A 16 -7.35 78.67 -111.72
CA THR A 16 -8.07 78.86 -110.43
C THR A 16 -7.94 77.68 -109.47
N GLY A 17 -7.32 76.59 -109.92
CA GLY A 17 -7.00 75.43 -109.08
C GLY A 17 -5.73 75.63 -108.24
N ASP A 18 -5.57 74.77 -107.25
CA ASP A 18 -4.34 74.68 -106.49
C ASP A 18 -3.18 74.30 -107.41
N THR A 19 -2.03 74.91 -107.17
CA THR A 19 -0.78 74.39 -107.75
C THR A 19 -0.49 73.01 -107.19
N LEU A 20 0.24 72.18 -107.95
CA LEU A 20 0.65 70.85 -107.51
C LEU A 20 1.33 70.86 -106.13
N ARG A 21 2.09 71.92 -105.83
CA ARG A 21 2.75 72.11 -104.53
C ARG A 21 1.74 72.28 -103.40
N VAL A 22 0.77 73.18 -103.56
CA VAL A 22 -0.29 73.39 -102.54
C VAL A 22 -1.15 72.15 -102.37
N GLY A 23 -1.47 71.43 -103.47
CA GLY A 23 -2.17 70.15 -103.39
C GLY A 23 -1.35 69.07 -102.66
N GLY A 24 -0.05 69.00 -102.93
CA GLY A 24 0.88 68.07 -102.28
C GLY A 24 1.02 68.31 -100.78
N ASP A 25 1.14 69.58 -100.35
CA ASP A 25 1.19 69.96 -98.94
C ASP A 25 -0.09 69.49 -98.22
N LYS A 26 -1.27 69.71 -98.85
CA LYS A 26 -2.56 69.26 -98.29
C LYS A 26 -2.68 67.74 -98.17
N ILE A 27 -2.13 66.99 -99.14
CA ILE A 27 -2.08 65.53 -99.09
C ILE A 27 -1.21 65.09 -97.93
N ASN A 28 0.01 65.63 -97.82
CA ASN A 28 0.95 65.27 -96.76
C ASN A 28 0.39 65.58 -95.38
N ASP A 29 -0.17 66.77 -95.19
CA ASP A 29 -0.80 67.19 -93.92
C ASP A 29 -1.89 66.21 -93.46
N ASN A 30 -2.79 65.82 -94.37
CA ASN A 30 -3.85 64.86 -94.06
C ASN A 30 -3.31 63.45 -93.74
N PHE A 31 -2.29 62.96 -94.47
CA PHE A 31 -1.71 61.64 -94.21
C PHE A 31 -0.83 61.64 -92.94
N THR A 32 -0.06 62.69 -92.68
CA THR A 32 0.68 62.85 -91.43
C THR A 32 -0.26 62.85 -90.23
N GLU A 33 -1.41 63.52 -90.32
CA GLU A 33 -2.45 63.45 -89.29
C GLU A 33 -2.96 62.02 -89.10
N LEU A 34 -3.30 61.30 -90.18
CA LEU A 34 -3.84 59.95 -90.09
C LEU A 34 -2.82 58.98 -89.47
N TYR A 35 -1.57 58.98 -89.95
CA TYR A 35 -0.51 58.11 -89.43
C TYR A 35 -0.10 58.47 -88.00
N GLY A 36 -0.27 59.72 -87.57
CA GLY A 36 -0.11 60.11 -86.18
C GLY A 36 -1.27 59.67 -85.30
N ALA A 37 -2.52 59.79 -85.79
CA ALA A 37 -3.73 59.54 -85.00
C ALA A 37 -4.02 58.05 -84.77
N ILE A 38 -3.84 57.21 -85.80
CA ILE A 38 -4.13 55.75 -85.74
C ILE A 38 -2.86 54.90 -85.91
N GLY A 39 -1.69 55.52 -85.78
CA GLY A 39 -0.40 54.92 -86.05
C GLY A 39 0.68 55.43 -85.10
N ASN A 40 1.93 55.37 -85.53
CA ASN A 40 3.09 55.93 -84.82
C ASN A 40 3.83 57.02 -85.62
N GLY A 41 3.16 57.60 -86.61
CA GLY A 41 3.76 58.54 -87.57
C GLY A 41 4.53 57.89 -88.71
N VAL A 42 4.72 56.57 -88.71
CA VAL A 42 5.39 55.80 -89.79
C VAL A 42 4.48 54.69 -90.34
N ALA A 43 3.75 53.98 -89.49
CA ALA A 43 2.82 52.91 -89.85
C ALA A 43 1.50 53.04 -89.08
N THR A 44 0.39 52.56 -89.66
CA THR A 44 -0.88 52.42 -88.94
C THR A 44 -0.78 51.28 -87.93
N GLN A 45 -1.24 51.50 -86.71
CA GLN A 45 -1.16 50.54 -85.59
C GLN A 45 -2.50 49.87 -85.29
N VAL A 46 -3.50 50.05 -86.16
CA VAL A 46 -4.81 49.41 -86.05
C VAL A 46 -4.96 48.44 -87.22
N SER A 47 -5.15 47.16 -86.93
CA SER A 47 -5.42 46.14 -87.94
C SER A 47 -6.73 45.41 -87.63
N VAL A 48 -7.66 45.43 -88.59
CA VAL A 48 -8.90 44.64 -88.57
C VAL A 48 -8.83 43.48 -89.57
N THR A 49 -7.65 43.21 -90.12
CA THR A 49 -7.45 42.16 -91.11
C THR A 49 -7.77 40.81 -90.47
N ASN A 50 -8.72 40.06 -91.06
CA ASN A 50 -9.20 38.75 -90.59
C ASN A 50 -9.95 38.74 -89.25
N ALA A 51 -10.57 39.85 -88.83
CA ALA A 51 -11.39 39.86 -87.63
C ALA A 51 -12.56 38.85 -87.74
N GLY A 52 -12.65 37.93 -86.77
CA GLY A 52 -13.74 36.98 -86.61
C GLY A 52 -14.92 37.57 -85.84
N THR A 53 -16.10 36.94 -85.94
CA THR A 53 -17.28 37.33 -85.15
C THR A 53 -16.98 37.23 -83.65
N GLY A 54 -17.23 38.31 -82.90
CA GLY A 54 -17.07 38.36 -81.44
C GLY A 54 -15.68 38.80 -80.95
N GLN A 55 -14.73 39.01 -81.85
CA GLN A 55 -13.41 39.54 -81.49
C GLN A 55 -13.45 41.05 -81.20
N VAL A 56 -12.59 41.49 -80.30
CA VAL A 56 -12.41 42.91 -79.94
C VAL A 56 -11.03 43.39 -80.38
N LEU A 57 -10.88 44.70 -80.61
CA LEU A 57 -9.56 45.31 -80.77
C LEU A 57 -8.85 45.30 -79.42
N ARG A 58 -7.86 44.42 -79.29
CA ARG A 58 -7.03 44.28 -78.10
C ARG A 58 -5.64 44.79 -78.42
N TYR A 59 -5.11 45.64 -77.53
CA TYR A 59 -3.71 46.05 -77.62
C TYR A 59 -2.82 44.87 -77.19
N ASP A 60 -1.97 44.39 -78.07
CA ASP A 60 -1.07 43.25 -77.82
C ASP A 60 0.30 43.65 -77.26
N GLY A 61 0.50 44.94 -77.00
CA GLY A 61 1.78 45.53 -76.60
C GLY A 61 2.44 46.34 -77.73
N SER A 62 2.05 46.12 -78.98
CA SER A 62 2.63 46.77 -80.16
C SER A 62 1.59 47.37 -81.11
N SER A 63 0.39 46.79 -81.20
CA SER A 63 -0.70 47.25 -82.07
C SER A 63 -2.06 46.83 -81.54
N PHE A 64 -3.13 47.46 -82.04
CA PHE A 64 -4.49 47.00 -81.82
C PHE A 64 -4.85 45.93 -82.86
N VAL A 65 -5.04 44.70 -82.40
CA VAL A 65 -5.37 43.52 -83.23
C VAL A 65 -6.69 42.90 -82.77
N ALA A 66 -7.41 42.25 -83.69
CA ALA A 66 -8.61 41.49 -83.34
C ALA A 66 -8.23 40.23 -82.54
N SER A 67 -8.80 40.06 -81.34
CA SER A 67 -8.53 38.91 -80.48
C SER A 67 -9.72 38.58 -79.57
N ASP A 68 -9.73 37.36 -79.04
CA ASP A 68 -10.72 36.92 -78.05
C ASP A 68 -10.43 37.55 -76.68
N TYR A 69 -11.50 37.91 -75.97
CA TYR A 69 -11.40 38.46 -74.62
C TYR A 69 -11.20 37.33 -73.60
N SER A 70 -9.95 36.87 -73.43
CA SER A 70 -9.60 35.63 -72.70
C SER A 70 -8.99 35.81 -71.30
N ALA A 71 -9.13 36.99 -70.68
CA ALA A 71 -8.55 37.22 -69.35
C ALA A 71 -9.58 37.79 -68.36
N LEU A 72 -9.74 37.13 -67.21
CA LEU A 72 -10.16 37.82 -65.99
C LEU A 72 -8.94 38.56 -65.43
N THR A 73 -8.97 39.88 -65.47
CA THR A 73 -7.94 40.74 -64.88
C THR A 73 -8.25 41.13 -63.43
N SER A 74 -9.36 40.64 -62.87
CA SER A 74 -9.84 40.88 -61.50
C SER A 74 -10.69 39.70 -61.00
N SER A 75 -11.12 39.74 -59.73
CA SER A 75 -12.00 38.71 -59.14
C SER A 75 -13.28 38.53 -59.96
N LEU A 76 -13.72 37.27 -60.14
CA LEU A 76 -15.02 36.96 -60.73
C LEU A 76 -16.13 37.35 -59.74
N ASP A 77 -16.91 38.37 -60.06
CA ASP A 77 -18.20 38.64 -59.40
C ASP A 77 -19.31 37.92 -60.19
N VAL A 78 -20.01 37.01 -59.52
CA VAL A 78 -21.09 36.23 -60.13
C VAL A 78 -22.45 36.95 -60.10
N ASN A 79 -22.58 38.06 -59.37
CA ASN A 79 -23.80 38.89 -59.29
C ASN A 79 -25.10 38.06 -59.09
N ASN A 80 -25.12 37.22 -58.04
CA ASN A 80 -26.20 36.28 -57.71
C ASN A 80 -26.45 35.14 -58.71
N ASN A 81 -25.61 34.97 -59.73
CA ASN A 81 -25.67 33.82 -60.63
C ASN A 81 -24.82 32.67 -60.08
N SER A 82 -25.13 31.46 -60.54
CA SER A 82 -24.37 30.26 -60.18
C SER A 82 -23.32 29.92 -61.25
N ILE A 83 -22.21 29.32 -60.84
CA ILE A 83 -21.23 28.70 -61.74
C ILE A 83 -21.70 27.26 -61.99
N ILE A 84 -22.33 27.00 -63.13
CA ILE A 84 -22.97 25.71 -63.46
C ILE A 84 -22.46 25.19 -64.82
N SER A 85 -22.30 23.88 -64.90
CA SER A 85 -22.17 23.13 -66.16
C SER A 85 -23.50 22.49 -66.52
N SER A 86 -24.12 22.92 -67.63
CA SER A 86 -25.48 22.51 -68.03
C SER A 86 -25.55 21.20 -68.82
N ALA A 87 -24.40 20.63 -69.21
CA ALA A 87 -24.31 19.43 -70.04
C ALA A 87 -23.61 18.26 -69.33
N ASN A 88 -23.73 18.18 -67.99
CA ASN A 88 -23.09 17.16 -67.14
C ASN A 88 -21.55 17.13 -67.21
N GLY A 89 -20.92 18.17 -67.75
CA GLY A 89 -19.45 18.31 -67.72
C GLY A 89 -18.95 18.78 -66.34
N ASN A 90 -17.67 18.56 -66.03
CA ASN A 90 -17.06 19.02 -64.79
C ASN A 90 -16.82 20.55 -64.81
N VAL A 91 -17.08 21.23 -63.70
CA VAL A 91 -16.56 22.59 -63.46
C VAL A 91 -15.17 22.43 -62.83
N ALA A 92 -14.11 22.45 -63.65
CA ALA A 92 -12.75 22.29 -63.16
C ALA A 92 -12.26 23.57 -62.48
N ILE A 93 -11.97 23.49 -61.18
CA ILE A 93 -11.27 24.54 -60.41
C ILE A 93 -9.89 23.99 -60.04
N ALA A 94 -8.89 24.30 -60.86
CA ALA A 94 -7.55 23.75 -60.74
C ALA A 94 -6.52 24.88 -60.56
N PRO A 95 -6.08 25.16 -59.32
CA PRO A 95 -4.91 25.99 -59.10
C PRO A 95 -3.68 25.40 -59.80
N ASN A 96 -2.80 26.25 -60.32
CA ASN A 96 -1.57 25.78 -60.95
C ASN A 96 -0.49 25.43 -59.91
N GLY A 97 0.32 24.40 -60.19
CA GLY A 97 1.43 23.98 -59.33
C GLY A 97 0.98 23.59 -57.92
N THR A 98 1.54 24.24 -56.90
CA THR A 98 1.20 24.03 -55.48
C THR A 98 0.13 24.98 -54.96
N GLY A 99 -0.53 25.73 -55.85
CA GLY A 99 -1.60 26.65 -55.49
C GLY A 99 -2.75 25.93 -54.78
N SER A 100 -3.36 26.59 -53.79
CA SER A 100 -4.50 26.04 -53.05
C SER A 100 -5.82 26.62 -53.55
N LEU A 101 -6.90 25.86 -53.42
CA LEU A 101 -8.26 26.39 -53.61
C LEU A 101 -8.79 26.86 -52.25
N LEU A 102 -9.14 28.13 -52.17
CA LEU A 102 -9.70 28.76 -50.98
C LEU A 102 -11.20 28.94 -51.17
N LEU A 103 -12.00 28.39 -50.26
CA LEU A 103 -13.45 28.60 -50.21
C LEU A 103 -13.78 29.41 -48.96
N THR A 104 -14.06 30.70 -49.14
CA THR A 104 -14.37 31.62 -48.03
C THR A 104 -15.88 31.85 -47.94
N VAL A 105 -16.48 31.46 -46.82
CA VAL A 105 -17.91 31.66 -46.53
C VAL A 105 -18.05 32.32 -45.17
N GLY A 106 -18.75 33.45 -45.10
CA GLY A 106 -18.97 34.18 -43.85
C GLY A 106 -17.68 34.61 -43.13
N GLY A 107 -16.59 34.83 -43.88
CA GLY A 107 -15.28 35.19 -43.34
C GLY A 107 -14.42 33.99 -42.87
N ILE A 108 -14.92 32.75 -42.98
CA ILE A 108 -14.18 31.53 -42.68
C ILE A 108 -13.68 30.91 -43.99
N THR A 109 -12.40 30.58 -44.06
CA THR A 109 -11.78 30.00 -45.28
C THR A 109 -11.45 28.53 -45.07
N SER A 110 -12.12 27.65 -45.82
CA SER A 110 -11.67 26.27 -46.00
C SER A 110 -10.64 26.19 -47.12
N THR A 111 -9.57 25.42 -46.93
CA THR A 111 -8.44 25.37 -47.86
C THR A 111 -8.22 23.95 -48.36
N PHE A 112 -8.29 23.75 -49.67
CA PHE A 112 -7.83 22.54 -50.34
C PHE A 112 -6.39 22.77 -50.75
N ILE A 113 -5.47 22.13 -50.03
CA ILE A 113 -4.04 22.45 -50.05
C ILE A 113 -3.38 21.78 -51.26
N GLY A 114 -2.91 22.58 -52.21
CA GLY A 114 -2.32 22.06 -53.45
C GLY A 114 -0.97 21.34 -53.28
N SER A 115 -0.24 21.60 -52.19
CA SER A 115 1.09 21.00 -51.97
C SER A 115 1.04 19.54 -51.52
N ASN A 116 -0.05 19.11 -50.87
CA ASN A 116 -0.16 17.76 -50.30
C ASN A 116 -1.56 17.13 -50.45
N GLY A 117 -2.54 17.84 -51.01
CA GLY A 117 -3.90 17.36 -51.19
C GLY A 117 -4.74 17.33 -49.91
N ALA A 118 -4.22 17.81 -48.78
CA ALA A 118 -4.97 17.87 -47.53
C ALA A 118 -6.08 18.94 -47.61
N ILE A 119 -7.10 18.78 -46.78
CA ILE A 119 -8.21 19.73 -46.68
C ILE A 119 -8.24 20.25 -45.25
N ASP A 120 -8.09 21.58 -45.12
CA ASP A 120 -8.28 22.29 -43.86
C ASP A 120 -9.68 22.91 -43.82
N ILE A 121 -10.50 22.46 -42.88
CA ILE A 121 -11.89 22.89 -42.71
C ILE A 121 -12.05 23.47 -41.30
N PRO A 122 -11.77 24.77 -41.10
CA PRO A 122 -11.99 25.43 -39.81
C PRO A 122 -13.47 25.66 -39.47
N ALA A 123 -14.38 25.41 -40.42
CA ALA A 123 -15.82 25.45 -40.22
C ALA A 123 -16.37 24.11 -39.68
N LEU A 124 -17.62 24.11 -39.21
CA LEU A 124 -18.33 22.88 -38.85
C LEU A 124 -18.54 22.00 -40.09
N LEU A 125 -17.96 20.80 -40.10
CA LEU A 125 -18.21 19.78 -41.12
C LEU A 125 -19.37 18.87 -40.67
N ARG A 126 -20.46 18.84 -41.44
CA ARG A 126 -21.52 17.83 -41.29
C ARG A 126 -21.27 16.69 -42.27
N HIS A 127 -20.88 15.53 -41.75
CA HIS A 127 -20.62 14.31 -42.53
C HIS A 127 -21.60 13.21 -42.10
N LYS A 128 -22.16 12.47 -43.07
CA LYS A 128 -22.96 11.26 -42.80
C LYS A 128 -22.11 10.02 -43.15
N GLY A 129 -21.52 9.41 -42.12
CA GLY A 129 -20.78 8.15 -42.21
C GLY A 129 -21.59 6.96 -41.69
N GLU A 130 -22.88 6.88 -41.99
CA GLU A 130 -23.75 5.80 -41.54
C GLU A 130 -24.12 4.89 -42.72
N TYR A 131 -23.92 3.59 -42.55
CA TYR A 131 -24.16 2.58 -43.58
C TYR A 131 -25.23 1.57 -43.14
N THR A 132 -25.87 0.91 -44.11
CA THR A 132 -26.93 -0.08 -43.82
C THR A 132 -26.39 -1.40 -43.26
N SER A 133 -25.11 -1.68 -43.44
CA SER A 133 -24.41 -2.86 -42.91
C SER A 133 -22.90 -2.63 -42.92
N LEU A 134 -22.16 -3.43 -42.15
CA LEU A 134 -20.69 -3.47 -42.21
C LEU A 134 -20.18 -3.73 -43.63
N ALA A 135 -20.86 -4.59 -44.41
CA ALA A 135 -20.46 -4.91 -45.78
C ALA A 135 -20.65 -3.74 -46.75
N ALA A 136 -21.62 -2.85 -46.49
CA ALA A 136 -21.87 -1.65 -47.28
C ALA A 136 -20.91 -0.50 -46.94
N ALA A 137 -20.23 -0.56 -45.79
CA ALA A 137 -19.22 0.42 -45.39
C ALA A 137 -17.93 0.27 -46.23
N PRO A 138 -17.14 1.35 -46.40
CA PRO A 138 -15.89 1.30 -47.14
C PRO A 138 -14.96 0.16 -46.67
N PRO A 139 -14.29 -0.54 -47.59
CA PRO A 139 -13.36 -1.61 -47.25
C PRO A 139 -12.16 -1.05 -46.47
N ALA A 140 -11.74 -1.74 -45.41
CA ALA A 140 -10.63 -1.30 -44.56
C ALA A 140 -9.30 -1.18 -45.33
N ALA A 141 -9.07 -2.04 -46.32
CA ALA A 141 -7.85 -2.06 -47.14
C ALA A 141 -7.62 -0.76 -47.93
N ASP A 142 -8.70 -0.10 -48.37
CA ASP A 142 -8.60 1.11 -49.21
C ASP A 142 -8.82 2.40 -48.39
N PHE A 143 -9.45 2.29 -47.22
CA PHE A 143 -9.92 3.43 -46.42
C PHE A 143 -9.46 3.34 -44.96
N GLY A 144 -8.15 3.21 -44.72
CA GLY A 144 -7.59 3.26 -43.37
C GLY A 144 -7.90 4.58 -42.64
N GLY A 145 -8.24 4.51 -41.36
CA GLY A 145 -8.62 5.64 -40.51
C GLY A 145 -10.06 6.14 -40.69
N TYR A 146 -10.87 5.47 -41.53
CA TYR A 146 -12.24 5.87 -41.78
C TYR A 146 -13.18 5.50 -40.61
N PHE A 147 -13.81 6.52 -40.01
CA PHE A 147 -14.79 6.37 -38.93
C PHE A 147 -16.21 6.30 -39.49
N PHE A 148 -17.00 5.34 -39.04
CA PHE A 148 -18.38 5.15 -39.49
C PHE A 148 -19.25 4.45 -38.44
N THR A 149 -20.56 4.49 -38.67
CA THR A 149 -21.56 3.72 -37.92
C THR A 149 -22.36 2.83 -38.87
N VAL A 150 -23.03 1.84 -38.30
CA VAL A 150 -23.98 0.99 -39.03
C VAL A 150 -25.36 1.19 -38.43
N ASN A 151 -26.36 1.40 -39.27
CA ASN A 151 -27.73 1.59 -38.81
C ASN A 151 -28.24 0.33 -38.09
N GLY A 152 -28.69 0.50 -36.85
CA GLY A 152 -29.14 -0.60 -35.99
C GLY A 152 -28.02 -1.36 -35.27
N ASP A 153 -26.77 -0.88 -35.35
CA ASP A 153 -25.64 -1.38 -34.56
C ASP A 153 -25.24 -0.31 -33.53
N ASP A 154 -25.08 -0.71 -32.27
CA ASP A 154 -24.71 0.18 -31.17
C ASP A 154 -23.22 0.57 -31.18
N ASN A 155 -22.43 -0.03 -32.07
CA ASN A 155 -20.99 0.16 -32.12
C ASN A 155 -20.58 1.13 -33.25
N PRO A 156 -19.80 2.18 -32.95
CA PRO A 156 -19.02 2.87 -33.95
C PRO A 156 -17.82 2.02 -34.39
N TYR A 157 -17.35 2.28 -35.60
CA TYR A 157 -16.26 1.55 -36.22
C TYR A 157 -15.18 2.48 -36.73
N VAL A 158 -13.95 1.97 -36.75
CA VAL A 158 -12.82 2.57 -37.46
C VAL A 158 -12.11 1.52 -38.29
N ASN A 159 -11.81 1.86 -39.54
CA ASN A 159 -10.97 1.03 -40.39
C ASN A 159 -9.51 1.13 -39.93
N ILE A 160 -8.90 0.00 -39.58
CA ILE A 160 -7.48 -0.09 -39.17
C ILE A 160 -6.77 -1.17 -39.98
N ASN A 161 -5.45 -1.04 -40.10
CA ASN A 161 -4.55 -2.09 -40.59
C ASN A 161 -3.36 -2.20 -39.62
N ILE A 162 -3.08 -3.41 -39.14
CA ILE A 162 -1.88 -3.69 -38.36
C ILE A 162 -1.16 -4.86 -39.02
N THR A 163 0.00 -4.57 -39.63
CA THR A 163 0.72 -5.52 -40.50
C THR A 163 1.56 -6.56 -39.73
N THR A 164 2.12 -6.20 -38.57
CA THR A 164 2.99 -7.12 -37.78
C THR A 164 2.31 -7.47 -36.46
N GLY A 165 1.93 -8.74 -36.30
CA GLY A 165 1.33 -9.25 -35.06
C GLY A 165 -0.09 -8.73 -34.76
N GLY A 166 -0.74 -8.08 -35.73
CA GLY A 166 -2.08 -7.51 -35.55
C GLY A 166 -3.15 -8.14 -36.43
N VAL A 167 -4.33 -7.53 -36.42
CA VAL A 167 -5.56 -8.08 -37.00
C VAL A 167 -5.70 -7.88 -38.53
N GLY A 168 -4.69 -7.30 -39.20
CA GLY A 168 -4.78 -6.94 -40.62
C GLY A 168 -5.84 -5.85 -40.89
N ASP A 169 -6.32 -5.77 -42.13
CA ASP A 169 -7.40 -4.85 -42.52
C ASP A 169 -8.70 -5.20 -41.81
N THR A 170 -9.06 -4.41 -40.81
CA THR A 170 -10.18 -4.68 -39.92
C THR A 170 -11.05 -3.45 -39.76
N ARG A 171 -12.37 -3.67 -39.78
CA ARG A 171 -13.37 -2.70 -39.31
C ARG A 171 -13.50 -2.87 -37.80
N ALA A 172 -12.64 -2.20 -37.04
CA ALA A 172 -12.55 -2.39 -35.60
C ALA A 172 -13.71 -1.68 -34.89
N LYS A 173 -14.36 -2.41 -33.98
CA LYS A 173 -15.37 -1.83 -33.07
C LYS A 173 -14.68 -0.91 -32.07
N LEU A 174 -15.30 0.23 -31.81
CA LEU A 174 -14.93 1.14 -30.74
C LEU A 174 -15.87 0.93 -29.55
N LEU A 175 -15.30 0.87 -28.35
CA LEU A 175 -16.09 0.76 -27.12
C LEU A 175 -16.80 2.08 -26.83
N THR A 176 -18.06 1.99 -26.40
CA THR A 176 -18.88 3.14 -25.96
C THR A 176 -19.38 2.90 -24.54
N GLU A 177 -20.05 3.89 -23.95
CA GLU A 177 -20.73 3.71 -22.65
C GLU A 177 -21.82 2.62 -22.67
N TYR A 178 -22.26 2.21 -23.86
CA TYR A 178 -23.24 1.14 -24.07
C TYR A 178 -22.58 -0.23 -24.33
N ALA A 179 -21.26 -0.29 -24.48
CA ALA A 179 -20.55 -1.55 -24.68
C ALA A 179 -20.31 -2.27 -23.34
N SER A 180 -20.52 -3.59 -23.32
CA SER A 180 -20.05 -4.43 -22.22
C SER A 180 -18.52 -4.46 -22.20
N ILE A 181 -17.93 -4.54 -21.01
CA ILE A 181 -16.48 -4.79 -20.85
C ILE A 181 -16.05 -6.11 -21.50
N ASP A 182 -16.98 -7.05 -21.67
CA ASP A 182 -16.81 -8.32 -22.40
C ASP A 182 -16.39 -8.15 -23.87
N ALA A 183 -16.59 -6.97 -24.45
CA ALA A 183 -16.17 -6.68 -25.81
C ALA A 183 -14.63 -6.57 -25.95
N LEU A 184 -13.91 -6.42 -24.84
CA LEU A 184 -12.46 -6.54 -24.81
C LEU A 184 -12.05 -8.00 -24.98
N ALA A 185 -11.18 -8.26 -25.96
CA ALA A 185 -10.82 -9.61 -26.34
C ALA A 185 -10.20 -10.43 -25.21
N ASP A 186 -9.61 -9.79 -24.19
CA ASP A 186 -8.98 -10.42 -23.02
C ASP A 186 -9.91 -10.48 -21.79
N VAL A 187 -11.20 -10.16 -21.93
CA VAL A 187 -12.19 -10.22 -20.86
C VAL A 187 -13.25 -11.26 -21.21
N ASP A 188 -13.68 -12.07 -20.23
CA ASP A 188 -14.80 -12.99 -20.35
C ASP A 188 -15.67 -12.95 -19.10
N THR A 189 -16.82 -12.30 -19.25
CA THR A 189 -17.93 -12.15 -18.32
C THR A 189 -19.20 -12.83 -18.84
N THR A 190 -19.14 -13.49 -20.00
CA THR A 190 -20.29 -14.14 -20.65
C THR A 190 -20.31 -15.64 -20.41
N THR A 191 -19.16 -16.31 -20.41
CA THR A 191 -19.06 -17.72 -20.03
C THR A 191 -19.48 -17.92 -18.57
N ALA A 192 -19.15 -16.96 -17.70
CA ALA A 192 -19.63 -16.88 -16.34
C ALA A 192 -20.05 -15.43 -16.01
N ALA A 193 -21.34 -15.24 -15.75
CA ALA A 193 -21.87 -13.93 -15.40
C ALA A 193 -21.32 -13.45 -14.03
N PRO A 194 -20.91 -12.17 -13.91
CA PRO A 194 -20.46 -11.62 -12.63
C PRO A 194 -21.52 -11.73 -11.53
N GLN A 195 -21.10 -12.11 -10.33
CA GLN A 195 -21.91 -12.16 -9.12
C GLN A 195 -21.50 -11.06 -8.13
N ALA A 196 -22.34 -10.81 -7.11
CA ALA A 196 -22.00 -9.89 -6.04
C ALA A 196 -20.67 -10.28 -5.36
N ASN A 197 -19.85 -9.28 -5.03
CA ASN A 197 -18.51 -9.44 -4.41
C ASN A 197 -17.46 -10.18 -5.26
N GLN A 198 -17.65 -10.22 -6.59
CA GLN A 198 -16.61 -10.68 -7.52
C GLN A 198 -15.82 -9.52 -8.11
N VAL A 199 -14.59 -9.81 -8.51
CA VAL A 199 -13.68 -8.92 -9.25
C VAL A 199 -13.21 -9.63 -10.51
N LEU A 200 -12.71 -8.86 -11.50
CA LEU A 200 -12.01 -9.45 -12.64
C LEU A 200 -10.66 -9.98 -12.18
N LYS A 201 -10.45 -11.29 -12.27
CA LYS A 201 -9.16 -11.94 -12.00
C LYS A 201 -8.61 -12.58 -13.27
N TRP A 202 -7.30 -12.47 -13.44
CA TRP A 202 -6.61 -13.10 -14.57
C TRP A 202 -6.63 -14.62 -14.40
N ASN A 203 -7.28 -15.32 -15.32
CA ASN A 203 -7.24 -16.75 -15.47
C ASN A 203 -6.15 -17.10 -16.49
N ALA A 204 -5.02 -17.62 -16.00
CA ALA A 204 -3.87 -17.97 -16.84
C ALA A 204 -4.13 -19.19 -17.76
N THR A 205 -5.10 -20.04 -17.43
CA THR A 205 -5.49 -21.18 -18.28
C THR A 205 -6.19 -20.70 -19.54
N ASP A 206 -7.16 -19.81 -19.38
CA ASP A 206 -7.95 -19.28 -20.50
C ASP A 206 -7.32 -18.02 -21.13
N SER A 207 -6.31 -17.44 -20.47
CA SER A 207 -5.69 -16.16 -20.83
C SER A 207 -6.72 -15.03 -20.96
N LYS A 208 -7.64 -14.96 -19.99
CA LYS A 208 -8.71 -13.97 -19.89
C LYS A 208 -8.85 -13.42 -18.47
N TRP A 209 -9.34 -12.21 -18.35
CA TRP A 209 -9.94 -11.67 -17.13
C TRP A 209 -11.35 -12.22 -16.98
N VAL A 210 -11.61 -12.96 -15.90
CA VAL A 210 -12.91 -13.57 -15.61
C VAL A 210 -13.44 -13.10 -14.25
N PRO A 211 -14.77 -13.02 -14.05
CA PRO A 211 -15.33 -12.82 -12.72
C PRO A 211 -14.94 -13.94 -11.78
N ALA A 212 -14.34 -13.59 -10.64
CA ALA A 212 -13.99 -14.52 -9.58
C ALA A 212 -14.17 -13.84 -8.22
N PRO A 213 -14.39 -14.61 -7.14
CA PRO A 213 -14.51 -14.04 -5.80
C PRO A 213 -13.33 -13.12 -5.48
N ASP A 214 -13.58 -12.01 -4.77
CA ASP A 214 -12.54 -11.12 -4.25
C ASP A 214 -11.79 -11.74 -3.05
N ASP A 215 -11.32 -12.97 -3.22
CA ASP A 215 -10.33 -13.59 -2.34
C ASP A 215 -9.01 -12.87 -2.59
N ALA A 216 -8.87 -11.64 -2.08
CA ALA A 216 -7.57 -11.03 -1.90
C ALA A 216 -6.71 -12.02 -1.10
N GLY A 217 -5.39 -12.00 -1.28
CA GLY A 217 -4.43 -12.90 -0.60
C GLY A 217 -4.49 -12.93 0.94
N LEU A 218 -5.47 -12.28 1.57
CA LEU A 218 -5.87 -12.40 2.96
C LEU A 218 -6.27 -13.83 3.37
N SER A 219 -6.79 -14.65 2.45
CA SER A 219 -7.02 -16.09 2.75
C SER A 219 -5.72 -16.85 3.04
N ASN A 220 -4.55 -16.26 2.75
CA ASN A 220 -3.23 -16.82 3.01
C ASN A 220 -2.44 -16.03 4.08
N VAL A 221 -3.06 -15.08 4.78
CA VAL A 221 -2.40 -14.40 5.90
C VAL A 221 -2.80 -15.08 7.20
N ASN A 222 -1.80 -15.63 7.86
CA ASN A 222 -1.93 -16.18 9.20
C ASN A 222 -2.41 -15.10 10.18
N LEU A 223 -3.44 -15.40 11.00
CA LEU A 223 -3.95 -14.47 12.02
C LEU A 223 -2.87 -14.09 13.05
N PHE A 224 -1.90 -14.97 13.27
CA PHE A 224 -0.71 -14.74 14.09
C PHE A 224 0.51 -15.43 13.45
N ALA A 225 1.68 -14.78 13.52
CA ALA A 225 2.90 -15.31 12.91
C ALA A 225 3.50 -16.45 13.76
N THR A 226 4.07 -16.12 14.93
CA THR A 226 4.63 -17.08 15.88
C THR A 226 4.32 -16.63 17.29
N VAL A 227 3.85 -17.55 18.13
CA VAL A 227 3.71 -17.36 19.58
C VAL A 227 4.64 -18.34 20.27
N ALA A 228 5.54 -17.84 21.13
CA ALA A 228 6.49 -18.65 21.88
C ALA A 228 6.15 -18.63 23.38
N GLY A 229 6.33 -19.77 24.05
CA GLY A 229 6.26 -19.88 25.50
C GLY A 229 7.63 -20.15 26.11
N ASP A 230 7.69 -20.28 27.45
CA ASP A 230 8.92 -20.64 28.17
C ASP A 230 9.51 -21.97 27.67
N THR A 231 8.64 -22.88 27.21
CA THR A 231 9.00 -24.07 26.44
C THR A 231 8.12 -24.18 25.20
N GLY A 232 8.72 -24.29 24.01
CA GLY A 232 8.02 -24.50 22.75
C GLY A 232 7.45 -23.23 22.10
N SER A 233 6.92 -23.39 20.88
CA SER A 233 6.24 -22.34 20.12
C SER A 233 5.18 -22.93 19.20
N THR A 234 4.29 -22.06 18.69
CA THR A 234 3.32 -22.39 17.64
C THR A 234 3.24 -21.26 16.62
N THR A 235 2.78 -21.57 15.41
CA THR A 235 2.54 -20.63 14.30
C THR A 235 1.19 -20.99 13.70
N ALA A 236 0.41 -20.01 13.22
CA ALA A 236 -0.88 -20.35 12.62
C ALA A 236 -0.66 -21.22 11.38
N ASP A 237 -1.42 -22.31 11.24
CA ASP A 237 -1.32 -23.21 10.09
C ASP A 237 -2.40 -22.96 9.02
N SER A 238 -3.35 -22.08 9.33
CA SER A 238 -4.44 -21.68 8.45
C SER A 238 -4.97 -20.28 8.81
N SER A 239 -5.73 -19.69 7.89
CA SER A 239 -6.42 -18.41 8.09
C SER A 239 -7.67 -18.50 8.98
N SER A 240 -7.99 -19.69 9.51
CA SER A 240 -9.02 -19.89 10.53
C SER A 240 -8.47 -20.54 11.80
N ASP A 241 -7.14 -20.58 11.96
CA ASP A 241 -6.51 -21.22 13.10
C ASP A 241 -6.86 -20.49 14.42
N THR A 242 -6.96 -21.24 15.51
CA THR A 242 -7.35 -20.75 16.84
C THR A 242 -6.21 -20.96 17.84
N LEU A 243 -5.65 -19.87 18.36
CA LEU A 243 -4.73 -19.93 19.50
C LEU A 243 -5.52 -20.20 20.79
N THR A 244 -5.36 -21.39 21.36
CA THR A 244 -5.94 -21.73 22.67
C THR A 244 -4.92 -21.50 23.77
N VAL A 245 -5.22 -20.62 24.72
CA VAL A 245 -4.41 -20.42 25.94
C VAL A 245 -5.06 -21.18 27.09
N THR A 246 -4.58 -22.40 27.36
CA THR A 246 -5.10 -23.27 28.43
C THR A 246 -4.38 -23.00 29.75
N GLY A 247 -5.13 -22.93 30.85
CA GLY A 247 -4.56 -22.90 32.19
C GLY A 247 -3.85 -24.20 32.56
N GLY A 248 -2.71 -24.08 33.25
CA GLY A 248 -2.01 -25.22 33.85
C GLY A 248 -2.65 -25.68 35.17
N ASN A 249 -1.87 -26.33 36.03
CA ASN A 249 -2.34 -26.68 37.37
C ASN A 249 -2.62 -25.41 38.18
N ASP A 250 -3.79 -25.33 38.82
CA ASP A 250 -4.23 -24.17 39.63
C ASP A 250 -4.30 -22.82 38.89
N ILE A 251 -4.29 -22.84 37.56
CA ILE A 251 -4.47 -21.66 36.71
C ILE A 251 -5.71 -21.86 35.86
N VAL A 252 -6.58 -20.84 35.79
CA VAL A 252 -7.70 -20.78 34.87
C VAL A 252 -7.53 -19.61 33.92
N THR A 253 -7.96 -19.79 32.68
CA THR A 253 -7.99 -18.75 31.65
C THR A 253 -9.44 -18.49 31.24
N SER A 254 -9.79 -17.23 30.99
CA SER A 254 -11.10 -16.85 30.46
C SER A 254 -10.97 -15.70 29.48
N VAL A 255 -11.88 -15.65 28.50
CA VAL A 255 -11.94 -14.57 27.50
C VAL A 255 -13.34 -13.97 27.52
N VAL A 256 -13.43 -12.66 27.75
CA VAL A 256 -14.69 -11.89 27.69
C VAL A 256 -14.45 -10.67 26.81
N GLY A 257 -15.11 -10.62 25.65
CA GLY A 257 -14.78 -9.66 24.60
C GLY A 257 -13.33 -9.86 24.14
N ASP A 258 -12.56 -8.78 24.16
CA ASP A 258 -11.15 -8.77 23.69
C ASP A 258 -10.13 -8.91 24.84
N THR A 259 -10.57 -9.25 26.05
CA THR A 259 -9.68 -9.41 27.22
C THR A 259 -9.51 -10.88 27.59
N LEU A 260 -8.25 -11.35 27.58
CA LEU A 260 -7.83 -12.60 28.20
C LEU A 260 -7.46 -12.35 29.66
N THR A 261 -8.13 -13.05 30.57
CA THR A 261 -7.80 -13.08 32.00
C THR A 261 -7.16 -14.42 32.34
N ILE A 262 -6.09 -14.38 33.13
CA ILE A 262 -5.37 -15.54 33.65
C ILE A 262 -5.35 -15.42 35.17
N ASP A 263 -6.07 -16.30 35.85
CA ASP A 263 -6.24 -16.24 37.30
C ASP A 263 -5.72 -17.52 37.97
N PHE A 264 -5.14 -17.36 39.16
CA PHE A 264 -4.91 -18.50 40.04
C PHE A 264 -6.24 -18.94 40.66
N ASN A 265 -6.61 -20.21 40.48
CA ASN A 265 -7.82 -20.79 41.04
C ASN A 265 -7.54 -21.95 42.01
N GLY A 266 -6.25 -22.21 42.32
CA GLY A 266 -5.86 -23.17 43.34
C GLY A 266 -6.27 -22.75 44.74
N SER A 267 -6.11 -23.68 45.68
CA SER A 267 -6.27 -23.37 47.10
C SER A 267 -4.97 -22.83 47.67
N PRO A 268 -4.94 -21.60 48.22
CA PRO A 268 -3.78 -21.11 48.95
C PRO A 268 -3.45 -22.06 50.11
N ILE A 269 -2.17 -22.27 50.40
CA ILE A 269 -1.77 -23.00 51.61
C ILE A 269 -2.08 -22.11 52.81
N THR A 270 -3.07 -22.50 53.62
CA THR A 270 -3.55 -21.73 54.77
C THR A 270 -3.27 -22.38 56.11
N THR A 271 -2.64 -23.55 56.12
CA THR A 271 -2.27 -24.26 57.36
C THR A 271 -0.81 -24.69 57.33
N PHE A 272 -0.20 -24.77 58.51
CA PHE A 272 1.18 -25.25 58.69
C PHE A 272 1.38 -26.64 58.08
N ALA A 273 0.34 -27.49 58.13
CA ALA A 273 0.29 -28.82 57.54
C ALA A 273 0.38 -28.87 56.01
N GLY A 274 -0.02 -27.78 55.34
CA GLY A 274 0.04 -27.69 53.88
C GLY A 274 1.42 -27.25 53.36
N LEU A 275 2.37 -26.94 54.25
CA LEU A 275 3.72 -26.61 53.90
C LEU A 275 4.56 -27.89 53.75
N THR A 276 5.35 -27.96 52.68
CA THR A 276 6.17 -29.15 52.37
C THR A 276 7.44 -29.27 53.22
N ASP A 277 7.77 -28.25 54.01
CA ASP A 277 8.92 -28.16 54.90
C ASP A 277 8.55 -28.43 56.38
N THR A 278 7.41 -29.08 56.65
CA THR A 278 6.97 -29.45 58.00
C THR A 278 6.80 -30.97 58.15
N ASN A 279 7.31 -31.53 59.25
CA ASN A 279 7.06 -32.94 59.62
C ASN A 279 6.15 -33.01 60.85
N ILE A 280 4.85 -32.97 60.58
CA ILE A 280 3.79 -32.98 61.62
C ILE A 280 3.14 -34.37 61.79
N ALA A 281 3.76 -35.43 61.28
CA ALA A 281 3.23 -36.77 61.42
C ALA A 281 3.15 -37.19 62.90
N GLY A 282 1.99 -37.71 63.32
CA GLY A 282 1.80 -38.24 64.68
C GLY A 282 1.63 -37.19 65.79
N LEU A 283 1.22 -35.97 65.47
CA LEU A 283 0.80 -34.99 66.48
C LEU A 283 -0.36 -35.52 67.34
N ALA A 284 -0.29 -35.27 68.64
CA ALA A 284 -1.35 -35.54 69.60
C ALA A 284 -1.75 -34.26 70.35
N GLN A 285 -2.93 -34.27 70.97
CA GLN A 285 -3.39 -33.15 71.80
C GLN A 285 -2.35 -32.82 72.89
N GLY A 286 -2.00 -31.54 73.02
CA GLY A 286 -1.06 -31.04 74.03
C GLY A 286 0.42 -31.10 73.65
N ASN A 287 0.76 -31.53 72.43
CA ASN A 287 2.15 -31.45 71.94
C ASN A 287 2.57 -29.99 71.70
N SER A 288 3.83 -29.67 72.00
CA SER A 288 4.48 -28.42 71.59
C SER A 288 5.36 -28.66 70.36
N LEU A 289 5.69 -27.59 69.66
CA LEU A 289 6.63 -27.62 68.52
C LEU A 289 7.89 -26.85 68.88
N PHE A 290 9.04 -27.35 68.45
CA PHE A 290 10.30 -26.60 68.48
C PHE A 290 11.08 -26.86 67.19
N TYR A 291 12.02 -25.97 66.87
CA TYR A 291 12.90 -26.12 65.73
C TYR A 291 14.18 -26.83 66.18
N ASP A 292 14.50 -27.98 65.58
CA ASP A 292 15.67 -28.79 65.95
C ASP A 292 16.95 -28.48 65.16
N GLY A 293 16.90 -27.44 64.31
CA GLY A 293 17.97 -27.07 63.39
C GLY A 293 17.67 -27.43 61.92
N LEU A 294 16.76 -28.38 61.66
CA LEU A 294 16.40 -28.85 60.31
C LEU A 294 14.90 -28.73 60.01
N SER A 295 14.04 -28.94 61.02
CA SER A 295 12.59 -28.92 60.85
C SER A 295 11.88 -28.53 62.13
N TRP A 296 10.63 -28.09 62.01
CA TRP A 296 9.74 -27.98 63.16
C TRP A 296 9.28 -29.37 63.58
N VAL A 297 9.70 -29.80 64.77
CA VAL A 297 9.43 -31.13 65.32
C VAL A 297 8.56 -31.06 66.57
N ARG A 298 7.81 -32.12 66.82
CA ARG A 298 6.92 -32.23 67.99
C ARG A 298 7.67 -32.68 69.24
N THR A 299 7.21 -32.20 70.38
CA THR A 299 7.53 -32.72 71.71
C THR A 299 6.24 -32.85 72.53
N SER A 300 6.21 -33.80 73.46
CA SER A 300 5.01 -34.10 74.25
C SER A 300 4.77 -33.13 75.42
N SER A 301 5.65 -32.15 75.63
CA SER A 301 5.52 -31.12 76.67
C SER A 301 6.11 -29.79 76.20
N PRO A 302 5.87 -28.66 76.90
CA PRO A 302 6.62 -27.43 76.65
C PRO A 302 8.13 -27.69 76.77
N ILE A 303 8.91 -27.12 75.84
CA ILE A 303 10.36 -27.31 75.79
C ILE A 303 11.12 -25.99 75.92
N ILE A 304 12.21 -26.03 76.68
CA ILE A 304 13.22 -24.97 76.72
C ILE A 304 14.53 -25.56 76.18
N TRP A 305 15.18 -24.82 75.28
CA TRP A 305 16.46 -25.20 74.67
C TRP A 305 17.57 -24.30 75.20
N TRP A 306 18.63 -24.91 75.73
CA TRP A 306 19.84 -24.22 76.16
C TRP A 306 21.07 -24.80 75.47
N ASP A 307 21.90 -23.89 74.96
CA ASP A 307 23.21 -24.23 74.43
C ASP A 307 24.22 -24.25 75.59
N ILE A 308 24.92 -25.37 75.71
CA ILE A 308 25.96 -25.60 76.70
C ILE A 308 27.33 -25.35 76.05
N GLY A 309 27.98 -24.30 76.52
CA GLY A 309 29.38 -24.00 76.27
C GLY A 309 30.30 -24.43 77.41
N SER A 310 31.59 -24.11 77.29
CA SER A 310 32.54 -24.17 78.40
C SER A 310 33.42 -22.93 78.45
N ASP A 311 33.83 -22.56 79.67
CA ASP A 311 34.93 -21.61 79.91
C ASP A 311 36.10 -22.38 80.54
N GLY A 312 37.00 -22.83 79.64
CA GLY A 312 38.08 -23.74 79.98
C GLY A 312 37.59 -25.06 80.58
N SER A 313 38.32 -25.56 81.58
CA SER A 313 37.98 -26.77 82.34
C SER A 313 37.30 -26.47 83.68
N SER A 314 36.93 -25.21 83.92
CA SER A 314 36.42 -24.77 85.22
C SER A 314 34.91 -24.57 85.24
N HIS A 315 34.30 -24.13 84.13
CA HIS A 315 32.88 -23.78 84.13
C HIS A 315 32.14 -24.33 82.90
N TYR A 316 30.91 -24.82 83.12
CA TYR A 316 29.92 -24.84 82.04
C TYR A 316 29.40 -23.42 81.81
N THR A 317 29.11 -23.07 80.55
CA THR A 317 28.35 -21.87 80.22
C THR A 317 26.99 -22.26 79.68
N PHE A 318 25.93 -21.57 80.10
CA PHE A 318 24.57 -21.76 79.57
C PHE A 318 24.10 -20.52 78.85
N ALA A 319 23.62 -20.69 77.62
CA ALA A 319 23.00 -19.65 76.82
C ALA A 319 21.61 -20.09 76.34
N GLY A 320 20.69 -19.13 76.22
CA GLY A 320 19.32 -19.35 75.75
C GLY A 320 18.27 -18.71 76.67
N PRO A 321 17.00 -19.13 76.59
CA PRO A 321 15.89 -18.48 77.28
C PRO A 321 16.11 -18.36 78.78
N GLY A 322 15.90 -17.17 79.35
CA GLY A 322 16.12 -16.90 80.77
C GLY A 322 17.53 -16.41 81.12
N PHE A 323 18.49 -16.49 80.20
CA PHE A 323 19.84 -15.94 80.36
C PHE A 323 20.06 -14.75 79.41
N ALA A 324 20.55 -13.62 79.94
CA ALA A 324 20.86 -12.44 79.12
C ALA A 324 22.13 -12.62 78.27
N SER A 325 23.03 -13.49 78.73
CA SER A 325 24.27 -13.89 78.06
C SER A 325 24.71 -15.27 78.56
N ALA A 326 25.70 -15.88 77.91
CA ALA A 326 26.32 -17.12 78.40
C ALA A 326 26.76 -16.94 79.87
N THR A 327 26.22 -17.77 80.76
CA THR A 327 26.41 -17.64 82.21
C THR A 327 27.16 -18.85 82.75
N ASN A 328 28.22 -18.61 83.55
CA ASN A 328 29.03 -19.66 84.16
C ASN A 328 28.28 -20.33 85.31
N ASP A 329 28.18 -21.65 85.25
CA ASP A 329 27.61 -22.54 86.26
C ASP A 329 26.37 -22.00 87.02
N PRO A 330 25.29 -21.60 86.32
CA PRO A 330 24.11 -21.03 86.96
C PRO A 330 23.31 -22.08 87.73
N ASP A 331 22.66 -21.65 88.81
CA ASP A 331 21.56 -22.42 89.38
C ASP A 331 20.40 -22.49 88.37
N LEU A 332 20.02 -23.71 88.00
CA LEU A 332 18.95 -23.97 87.05
C LEU A 332 17.62 -24.21 87.79
N TYR A 333 16.53 -23.71 87.21
CA TYR A 333 15.18 -23.92 87.74
C TYR A 333 14.35 -24.64 86.69
N LEU A 334 13.96 -25.87 86.99
CA LEU A 334 13.28 -26.75 86.06
C LEU A 334 11.89 -27.11 86.61
N TYR A 335 10.86 -26.95 85.77
CA TYR A 335 9.48 -27.30 86.14
C TYR A 335 9.20 -28.78 85.88
N ARG A 336 8.54 -29.44 86.84
CA ARG A 336 8.01 -30.79 86.65
C ARG A 336 7.06 -30.83 85.44
N GLY A 337 7.21 -31.85 84.61
CA GLY A 337 6.42 -32.06 83.40
C GLY A 337 6.92 -31.32 82.14
N PHE A 338 7.93 -30.45 82.25
CA PHE A 338 8.54 -29.76 81.11
C PHE A 338 9.74 -30.54 80.59
N THR A 339 10.05 -30.37 79.29
CA THR A 339 11.26 -30.90 78.67
C THR A 339 12.32 -29.80 78.56
N TYR A 340 13.56 -30.13 78.92
CA TYR A 340 14.71 -29.25 78.74
C TYR A 340 15.71 -29.92 77.81
N ALA A 341 16.10 -29.24 76.74
CA ALA A 341 17.17 -29.67 75.86
C ALA A 341 18.46 -28.97 76.27
N PHE A 342 19.43 -29.79 76.68
CA PHE A 342 20.77 -29.37 77.03
C PHE A 342 21.68 -29.71 75.85
N ASP A 343 21.88 -28.75 74.96
CA ASP A 343 22.71 -28.93 73.77
C ASP A 343 24.20 -28.77 74.12
N ASN A 344 24.87 -29.90 74.32
CA ASN A 344 26.31 -29.97 74.53
C ASN A 344 27.02 -30.54 73.30
N SER A 345 26.44 -30.42 72.11
CA SER A 345 27.01 -30.96 70.85
C SER A 345 28.39 -30.39 70.52
N VAL A 346 28.65 -29.14 70.89
CA VAL A 346 29.93 -28.46 70.62
C VAL A 346 31.05 -28.89 71.59
N ASN A 347 30.73 -29.22 72.84
CA ASN A 347 31.73 -29.41 73.91
C ASN A 347 31.71 -30.82 74.53
N GLY A 348 30.73 -31.65 74.19
CA GLY A 348 30.39 -32.87 74.90
C GLY A 348 31.41 -34.00 74.83
N GLY A 349 32.39 -33.92 73.91
CA GLY A 349 33.54 -34.82 73.87
C GLY A 349 34.54 -34.57 75.00
N ASN A 350 34.79 -33.30 75.32
CA ASN A 350 35.76 -32.89 76.37
C ASN A 350 35.09 -32.58 77.71
N HIS A 351 33.80 -32.25 77.68
CA HIS A 351 33.03 -31.88 78.85
C HIS A 351 31.67 -32.59 78.89
N PRO A 352 31.61 -33.92 79.12
CA PRO A 352 30.36 -34.66 79.11
C PRO A 352 29.43 -34.21 80.24
N PHE A 353 28.23 -33.75 79.87
CA PHE A 353 27.22 -33.22 80.78
C PHE A 353 26.43 -34.35 81.43
N ARG A 354 26.22 -34.31 82.75
CA ARG A 354 25.44 -35.33 83.46
C ARG A 354 24.61 -34.71 84.57
N ILE A 355 23.35 -35.12 84.66
CA ILE A 355 22.51 -34.83 85.81
C ILE A 355 22.65 -35.95 86.84
N GLN A 356 22.76 -35.59 88.11
CA GLN A 356 23.05 -36.51 89.21
C GLN A 356 22.37 -36.07 90.52
N SER A 357 22.23 -37.03 91.44
CA SER A 357 21.47 -36.88 92.69
C SER A 357 22.27 -36.28 93.85
N ALA A 358 23.60 -36.16 93.72
CA ALA A 358 24.49 -35.54 94.69
C ALA A 358 25.60 -34.76 93.97
N GLN A 359 26.20 -33.78 94.63
CA GLN A 359 27.26 -32.94 94.05
C GLN A 359 28.62 -33.69 93.92
N GLY A 360 29.44 -33.28 92.96
CA GLY A 360 30.81 -33.75 92.78
C GLY A 360 30.93 -34.97 91.84
N LEU A 361 32.16 -35.30 91.43
CA LEU A 361 32.43 -36.32 90.40
C LEU A 361 31.87 -37.72 90.72
N GLN A 362 31.72 -38.04 92.01
CA GLN A 362 31.20 -39.33 92.50
C GLN A 362 29.68 -39.34 92.72
N GLY A 363 28.96 -38.28 92.32
CA GLY A 363 27.51 -38.22 92.39
C GLY A 363 26.84 -39.32 91.56
N ALA A 364 25.84 -39.98 92.13
CA ALA A 364 25.12 -41.04 91.42
C ALA A 364 24.28 -40.45 90.26
N PRO A 365 24.44 -40.94 89.01
CA PRO A 365 23.69 -40.45 87.87
C PRO A 365 22.18 -40.53 88.11
N TYR A 366 21.46 -39.48 87.74
CA TYR A 366 20.01 -39.49 87.68
C TYR A 366 19.61 -39.61 86.23
N THR A 367 18.89 -40.68 85.85
CA THR A 367 18.58 -40.99 84.44
C THR A 367 17.08 -41.01 84.15
N SER A 368 16.22 -40.93 85.17
CA SER A 368 14.78 -40.89 84.97
C SER A 368 14.38 -39.65 84.17
N GLY A 369 13.50 -39.81 83.19
CA GLY A 369 13.05 -38.73 82.32
C GLY A 369 14.07 -38.25 81.28
N GLN A 370 15.25 -38.87 81.16
CA GLN A 370 16.26 -38.48 80.18
C GLN A 370 16.22 -39.31 78.90
N THR A 371 16.46 -38.63 77.78
CA THR A 371 16.77 -39.23 76.47
C THR A 371 17.90 -38.45 75.80
N GLY A 372 18.46 -38.97 74.72
CA GLY A 372 19.63 -38.37 74.07
C GLY A 372 20.93 -38.66 74.82
N SER A 373 21.88 -37.73 74.77
CA SER A 373 23.22 -37.93 75.34
C SER A 373 23.80 -36.63 75.87
N GLY A 374 24.40 -36.68 77.06
CA GLY A 374 25.14 -35.58 77.66
C GLY A 374 26.43 -35.17 76.93
N SER A 375 26.87 -35.97 75.96
CA SER A 375 27.96 -35.61 75.04
C SER A 375 27.46 -35.03 73.70
N ASN A 376 26.15 -34.91 73.55
CA ASN A 376 25.50 -34.24 72.42
C ASN A 376 24.33 -33.43 73.02
N ILE A 377 23.09 -33.63 72.56
CA ILE A 377 21.90 -33.05 73.19
C ILE A 377 21.32 -34.04 74.18
N LEU A 378 21.22 -33.64 75.44
CA LEU A 378 20.50 -34.36 76.48
C LEU A 378 19.12 -33.73 76.67
N TYR A 379 18.07 -34.51 76.45
CA TYR A 379 16.71 -34.09 76.74
C TYR A 379 16.34 -34.59 78.13
N PHE A 380 15.84 -33.71 78.98
CA PHE A 380 15.33 -34.06 80.30
C PHE A 380 13.88 -33.62 80.43
N THR A 381 12.97 -34.60 80.36
CA THR A 381 11.57 -34.39 80.72
C THR A 381 11.42 -34.65 82.20
N VAL A 382 11.24 -33.59 82.98
CA VAL A 382 11.31 -33.65 84.44
C VAL A 382 10.14 -34.48 84.98
N PRO A 383 10.39 -35.64 85.61
CA PRO A 383 9.32 -36.46 86.18
C PRO A 383 8.57 -35.73 87.29
N MET A 384 7.28 -36.02 87.45
CA MET A 384 6.48 -35.42 88.53
C MET A 384 6.98 -35.82 89.93
N ASP A 385 7.64 -36.97 90.05
CA ASP A 385 8.26 -37.50 91.27
C ASP A 385 9.76 -37.17 91.40
N ALA A 386 10.29 -36.28 90.55
CA ALA A 386 11.69 -35.86 90.65
C ALA A 386 11.99 -35.21 92.01
N PRO A 387 13.17 -35.48 92.62
CA PRO A 387 13.62 -34.81 93.83
C PRO A 387 13.65 -33.28 93.66
N ASN A 388 13.43 -32.53 94.73
CA ASN A 388 13.44 -31.06 94.69
C ASN A 388 14.80 -30.47 94.29
N VAL A 389 15.88 -31.22 94.48
CA VAL A 389 17.24 -30.81 94.16
C VAL A 389 17.94 -31.93 93.41
N LEU A 390 18.47 -31.59 92.25
CA LEU A 390 19.43 -32.37 91.48
C LEU A 390 20.66 -31.49 91.23
N TYR A 391 21.68 -32.06 90.60
CA TYR A 391 22.89 -31.34 90.22
C TYR A 391 23.25 -31.68 88.78
N TYR A 392 23.81 -30.73 88.04
CA TYR A 392 24.56 -31.06 86.83
C TYR A 392 26.05 -31.07 87.13
N GLN A 393 26.80 -31.92 86.43
CA GLN A 393 28.22 -32.14 86.67
C GLN A 393 28.88 -32.61 85.37
N CYS A 394 30.05 -32.04 85.07
CA CYS A 394 30.94 -32.62 84.07
C CYS A 394 31.53 -33.90 84.65
N THR A 395 31.47 -35.00 83.91
CA THR A 395 32.00 -36.29 84.40
C THR A 395 33.52 -36.34 84.50
N ILE A 396 34.21 -35.37 83.91
CA ILE A 396 35.68 -35.26 83.87
C ILE A 396 36.17 -34.17 84.83
N HIS A 397 35.59 -32.97 84.75
CA HIS A 397 36.08 -31.79 85.46
C HIS A 397 35.23 -31.48 86.69
N ALA A 398 35.84 -31.55 87.87
CA ALA A 398 35.12 -31.37 89.14
C ALA A 398 34.47 -29.99 89.29
N LEU A 399 35.12 -28.94 88.77
CA LEU A 399 34.66 -27.55 88.94
C LEU A 399 33.43 -27.20 88.09
N MET A 400 33.16 -27.96 87.01
CA MET A 400 32.03 -27.72 86.12
C MET A 400 30.76 -28.39 86.67
N ASN A 401 30.10 -27.73 87.61
CA ASN A 401 28.90 -28.26 88.27
C ASN A 401 27.99 -27.13 88.76
N GLY A 402 26.73 -27.47 89.02
CA GLY A 402 25.81 -26.54 89.66
C GLY A 402 24.52 -27.22 90.10
N VAL A 403 23.64 -26.43 90.71
CA VAL A 403 22.40 -26.93 91.30
C VAL A 403 21.27 -26.85 90.29
N ILE A 404 20.43 -27.88 90.27
CA ILE A 404 19.15 -27.90 89.56
C ILE A 404 18.04 -27.94 90.61
N ASN A 405 17.32 -26.83 90.73
CA ASN A 405 16.14 -26.71 91.57
C ASN A 405 14.90 -27.16 90.79
N ILE A 406 14.26 -28.25 91.24
CA ILE A 406 13.05 -28.78 90.61
C ILE A 406 11.81 -28.17 91.28
N VAL A 407 11.11 -27.34 90.51
CA VAL A 407 9.91 -26.60 90.94
C VAL A 407 8.64 -27.20 90.32
N SER A 408 7.46 -26.78 90.81
CA SER A 408 6.15 -27.28 90.38
C SER A 408 5.23 -26.14 89.97
#